data_AF-A0A5B7C2B1-F1
#
_entry.id   AF-A0A5B7C2B1-F1
#
_cell.length_a   1.000
_cell.length_b   1.000
_cell.length_c   1.000
_cell.angle_alpha   90.00
_cell.angle_beta   90.00
_cell.angle_gamma   90.00
#
_symmetry.space_group_name_H-M   'P 1'
#
loop_
_entity.id
_entity.type
_entity.pdbx_description
1 polymer ?
#
loop_
_entity_poly.entity_id
_entity_poly.type
_entity_poly.pdbx_seq_one_letter_code
_entity_poly.pdbx_strand_id
1 'polypeptide(L)'
;MALLSFTSFSNPTNHFSNPYPSLPPFHRSELLFLHRRNLRFFLSASVTSGSRNLAPYTLAAEYPDRLKLPPDLLRQLAASAILFLGISVHSCSAVASTHIPHLAAAADCRTVVGQQRIQDDDDVGKSENAENLEDKEVKAAFEAWKSKTFALTVPLRIVALRSSIPPSWIKDFMQSQGRRVKLRPEFRGSLEDIFSDLSMPAIKGKVYPKSAMAADIVSVGDSWLNFAIAKALIEPIQGVEDQDWFRCLSDKWMVYLRRNSEGKLDSEGRIWAAPYRWGCMVISYKKNKFQKHNLAPIEDWADLWRPELAGKIAMVDSPREVVGAVLKYMGASYNTNNIDSEVAGGRNAVQQKLALLGKQVRLFDSVNYLKALGVGDVWVAVGWSSDVLPAAKRMSNVAVIVPKSGASLWADLWAIPAASRFATNQIGGRVRGPSPLVHQWIEFCLQAARALPFKQEVIPGASPSALESAQVEEPKELTKGKPKLDTNLIAGAPPAEILARCEFLEPLSDAALSDYQWLIASMQKPGYGLFYRVQHYIWSVVRTFWPKLQSKLS
;
A
#
# COMPACT_ATOMS: atom_id res chain seq x y z
N MET A 1 25.58 -6.95 -55.74
CA MET A 1 26.47 -5.87 -56.26
C MET A 1 27.04 -5.09 -55.07
N ALA A 2 28.15 -4.37 -55.26
CA ALA A 2 28.95 -3.75 -54.20
C ALA A 2 28.16 -2.74 -53.33
N LEU A 3 28.40 -2.53 -52.02
CA LEU A 3 29.63 -2.23 -51.24
C LEU A 3 30.18 -0.80 -51.39
N LEU A 4 30.71 -0.27 -50.28
CA LEU A 4 31.32 1.05 -50.00
C LEU A 4 30.31 2.19 -49.71
N SER A 5 30.30 2.92 -48.58
CA SER A 5 31.26 3.32 -47.51
C SER A 5 31.93 4.68 -47.72
N PHE A 6 32.26 5.33 -46.58
CA PHE A 6 33.06 6.55 -46.33
C PHE A 6 32.34 7.91 -46.16
N THR A 7 32.04 8.22 -44.88
CA THR A 7 32.55 9.37 -44.09
C THR A 7 33.09 10.63 -44.82
N SER A 8 32.73 11.83 -44.32
CA SER A 8 33.60 12.58 -43.39
C SER A 8 32.98 13.91 -42.90
N PHE A 9 33.50 14.37 -41.76
CA PHE A 9 33.25 15.65 -41.08
C PHE A 9 33.38 16.90 -41.96
N SER A 10 32.61 17.94 -41.63
CA SER A 10 33.13 19.31 -41.42
C SER A 10 32.08 20.18 -40.72
N ASN A 11 32.49 20.87 -39.66
CA ASN A 11 31.77 21.99 -39.05
C ASN A 11 32.77 23.15 -38.99
N PRO A 12 32.38 24.38 -39.38
CA PRO A 12 32.63 25.47 -38.44
C PRO A 12 31.51 26.50 -38.35
N THR A 13 31.46 27.13 -37.18
CA THR A 13 30.59 28.22 -36.75
C THR A 13 30.76 29.53 -37.53
N ASN A 14 29.67 30.28 -37.75
CA ASN A 14 29.69 31.74 -37.56
C ASN A 14 28.28 32.42 -37.47
N HIS A 15 28.04 33.05 -36.32
CA HIS A 15 27.44 34.36 -36.06
C HIS A 15 26.20 34.96 -36.79
N PHE A 16 25.29 35.49 -35.95
CA PHE A 16 24.32 36.61 -36.14
C PHE A 16 23.31 36.54 -37.31
N SER A 17 21.99 36.56 -37.06
CA SER A 17 21.27 37.77 -36.60
C SER A 17 19.78 37.50 -36.33
N ASN A 18 19.11 38.41 -35.60
CA ASN A 18 17.72 38.33 -35.16
C ASN A 18 16.88 39.45 -35.81
N PRO A 19 15.62 39.19 -36.21
CA PRO A 19 14.65 40.27 -36.40
C PRO A 19 13.30 40.04 -35.68
N TYR A 20 13.00 40.89 -34.69
CA TYR A 20 11.63 41.25 -34.35
C TYR A 20 11.23 42.50 -35.15
N PRO A 21 9.98 42.61 -35.65
CA PRO A 21 9.31 43.89 -35.88
C PRO A 21 8.49 44.29 -34.63
N SER A 22 8.26 45.59 -34.43
CA SER A 22 7.61 46.13 -33.23
C SER A 22 6.69 47.33 -33.51
N LEU A 23 5.79 47.61 -32.56
CA LEU A 23 5.04 48.88 -32.36
C LEU A 23 3.88 49.16 -33.35
N PRO A 24 2.88 50.03 -33.00
CA PRO A 24 2.91 51.15 -32.03
C PRO A 24 1.81 51.19 -30.93
N PRO A 25 1.86 52.15 -29.97
CA PRO A 25 1.10 52.13 -28.71
C PRO A 25 0.00 53.19 -28.61
N PHE A 26 -0.86 53.12 -27.56
CA PHE A 26 -1.71 54.24 -27.14
C PHE A 26 -1.82 54.43 -25.61
N HIS A 27 -1.45 55.65 -25.20
CA HIS A 27 -1.77 56.45 -24.00
C HIS A 27 -1.97 55.85 -22.59
N ARG A 28 -1.14 56.38 -21.66
CA ARG A 28 -1.47 56.61 -20.24
C ARG A 28 -2.43 57.79 -20.07
N SER A 29 -3.23 57.75 -19.00
CA SER A 29 -3.72 58.93 -18.27
C SER A 29 -3.65 58.66 -16.77
N GLU A 30 -3.21 59.65 -15.99
CA GLU A 30 -3.11 59.60 -14.52
C GLU A 30 -4.05 60.63 -13.87
N LEU A 31 -4.48 60.32 -12.64
CA LEU A 31 -4.87 61.23 -11.55
C LEU A 31 -5.99 62.27 -11.78
N LEU A 32 -7.07 62.18 -10.97
CA LEU A 32 -7.18 62.96 -9.72
C LEU A 32 -8.37 62.54 -8.83
N PHE A 33 -8.21 62.90 -7.55
CA PHE A 33 -9.11 62.80 -6.38
C PHE A 33 -10.64 62.75 -6.58
N LEU A 34 -11.32 61.95 -5.72
CA LEU A 34 -12.27 62.53 -4.76
C LEU A 34 -12.48 61.65 -3.50
N HIS A 35 -12.65 62.32 -2.37
CA HIS A 35 -12.74 61.75 -1.02
C HIS A 35 -14.20 61.68 -0.56
N ARG A 36 -14.69 60.53 -0.06
CA ARG A 36 -15.86 60.51 0.83
C ARG A 36 -15.82 59.37 1.87
N ARG A 37 -16.01 59.77 3.12
CA ARG A 37 -16.12 58.96 4.34
C ARG A 37 -17.54 58.39 4.51
N ASN A 38 -17.69 57.58 5.58
CA ASN A 38 -18.92 57.19 6.28
C ASN A 38 -19.72 56.04 5.60
N LEU A 39 -20.37 55.12 6.33
CA LEU A 39 -20.56 54.97 7.78
C LEU A 39 -20.77 53.46 8.11
N ARG A 40 -20.30 52.96 9.26
CA ARG A 40 -20.81 51.71 9.86
C ARG A 40 -21.04 51.93 11.36
N PHE A 41 -22.31 51.82 11.77
CA PHE A 41 -22.70 51.93 13.16
C PHE A 41 -22.26 50.68 13.96
N PHE A 42 -21.73 50.93 15.15
CA PHE A 42 -21.69 49.94 16.22
C PHE A 42 -23.09 49.79 16.83
N LEU A 43 -23.43 48.56 17.25
CA LEU A 43 -24.25 48.38 18.46
C LEU A 43 -23.96 47.00 19.06
N SER A 44 -23.33 47.02 20.22
CA SER A 44 -23.11 45.88 21.09
C SER A 44 -23.83 46.13 22.41
N ALA A 45 -24.75 45.25 22.79
CA ALA A 45 -25.28 45.17 24.15
C ALA A 45 -25.65 43.72 24.46
N SER A 46 -25.39 43.30 25.69
CA SER A 46 -25.48 41.93 26.21
C SER A 46 -26.58 41.83 27.30
N VAL A 47 -26.66 40.66 27.95
CA VAL A 47 -27.26 40.40 29.29
C VAL A 47 -28.61 39.62 29.33
N THR A 48 -28.45 38.30 29.50
CA THR A 48 -29.13 37.32 30.39
C THR A 48 -30.66 37.25 30.67
N SER A 49 -31.06 35.98 30.90
CA SER A 49 -32.04 35.48 31.90
C SER A 49 -33.52 35.42 31.52
N GLY A 50 -34.11 34.22 31.67
CA GLY A 50 -35.55 33.96 31.50
C GLY A 50 -35.91 32.48 31.56
N SER A 51 -36.01 31.91 32.78
CA SER A 51 -36.52 30.54 33.00
C SER A 51 -38.04 30.47 32.86
N ARG A 52 -38.56 29.37 32.30
CA ARG A 52 -39.90 28.84 32.65
C ARG A 52 -40.05 27.37 32.24
N ASN A 53 -40.35 26.51 33.23
CA ASN A 53 -40.78 25.14 33.04
C ASN A 53 -42.23 25.10 32.53
N LEU A 54 -42.58 24.08 31.73
CA LEU A 54 -43.88 23.41 31.75
C LEU A 54 -43.81 22.08 30.97
N ALA A 55 -44.12 21.01 31.69
CA ALA A 55 -44.46 19.67 31.19
C ALA A 55 -45.87 19.34 31.76
N PRO A 56 -46.50 18.18 31.52
CA PRO A 56 -46.10 17.04 30.69
C PRO A 56 -47.20 16.54 29.73
N TYR A 57 -46.88 15.54 28.90
CA TYR A 57 -47.84 14.47 28.58
C TYR A 57 -47.11 13.13 28.52
N THR A 58 -47.68 12.14 29.20
CA THR A 58 -47.10 10.80 29.41
C THR A 58 -48.02 9.75 28.82
N LEU A 59 -47.46 8.81 28.06
CA LEU A 59 -48.10 7.53 27.74
C LEU A 59 -47.00 6.46 27.79
N ALA A 60 -47.29 5.34 28.44
CA ALA A 60 -46.29 4.40 28.94
C ALA A 60 -46.65 2.94 28.61
N ALA A 61 -45.71 2.04 28.94
CA ALA A 61 -45.75 0.58 28.86
C ALA A 61 -45.55 -0.03 27.45
N GLU A 62 -44.80 -1.14 27.26
CA GLU A 62 -43.91 -1.90 28.16
C GLU A 62 -43.05 -2.91 27.35
N TYR A 63 -41.86 -3.28 27.84
CA TYR A 63 -41.22 -4.62 27.75
C TYR A 63 -39.99 -4.64 28.70
N PRO A 64 -39.58 -5.79 29.31
CA PRO A 64 -39.09 -5.77 30.69
C PRO A 64 -37.58 -6.01 30.94
N ASP A 65 -37.22 -5.64 32.18
CA ASP A 65 -36.21 -6.15 33.11
C ASP A 65 -34.69 -6.20 32.81
N ARG A 66 -33.98 -5.38 33.60
CA ARG A 66 -32.69 -5.68 34.22
C ARG A 66 -32.75 -5.42 35.73
N LEU A 67 -32.36 -6.40 36.54
CA LEU A 67 -31.96 -6.23 37.96
C LEU A 67 -30.51 -5.68 37.97
N LYS A 68 -30.07 -4.63 38.69
CA LYS A 68 -30.27 -4.02 40.03
C LYS A 68 -29.30 -4.48 41.15
N LEU A 69 -28.33 -3.58 41.41
CA LEU A 69 -27.79 -3.12 42.71
C LEU A 69 -26.84 -4.06 43.51
N PRO A 70 -26.12 -3.59 44.58
CA PRO A 70 -26.13 -2.28 45.27
C PRO A 70 -24.75 -1.55 45.37
N PRO A 71 -24.65 -0.37 46.03
CA PRO A 71 -23.41 0.41 46.14
C PRO A 71 -22.75 0.32 47.54
N ASP A 72 -21.47 -0.07 47.59
CA ASP A 72 -20.58 0.14 48.76
C ASP A 72 -19.11 0.02 48.34
N LEU A 73 -18.40 1.16 48.24
CA LEU A 73 -16.96 1.34 48.61
C LEU A 73 -16.49 2.77 48.31
N LEU A 74 -16.92 3.75 49.12
CA LEU A 74 -16.37 5.12 49.09
C LEU A 74 -15.78 5.48 50.46
N ARG A 75 -14.83 4.66 50.93
CA ARG A 75 -14.09 4.90 52.19
C ARG A 75 -12.82 4.06 52.28
N GLN A 76 -11.67 4.64 51.93
CA GLN A 76 -10.36 4.48 52.60
C GLN A 76 -9.26 5.25 51.84
N LEU A 77 -9.08 6.52 52.20
CA LEU A 77 -7.90 7.33 51.87
C LEU A 77 -7.50 8.12 53.12
N ALA A 78 -6.53 7.61 53.90
CA ALA A 78 -5.70 8.40 54.82
C ALA A 78 -4.58 7.56 55.49
N ALA A 79 -3.36 8.12 55.47
CA ALA A 79 -2.27 7.99 56.45
C ALA A 79 -1.59 6.63 56.75
N SER A 80 -0.27 6.57 56.50
CA SER A 80 0.77 6.22 57.51
C SER A 80 2.19 6.51 57.00
N ALA A 81 3.14 6.66 57.94
CA ALA A 81 4.49 7.22 57.76
C ALA A 81 5.53 6.40 58.57
N ILE A 82 6.87 6.57 58.55
CA ILE A 82 7.76 7.61 58.01
C ILE A 82 9.20 7.02 57.87
N LEU A 83 10.20 7.77 57.36
CA LEU A 83 11.66 7.44 57.29
C LEU A 83 12.07 6.31 56.30
N PHE A 84 13.25 6.34 55.63
CA PHE A 84 14.55 6.90 56.01
C PHE A 84 15.16 7.96 55.07
N LEU A 85 16.05 8.79 55.64
CA LEU A 85 16.97 9.70 54.94
C LEU A 85 18.34 9.02 54.69
N GLY A 86 19.00 9.38 53.60
CA GLY A 86 20.40 9.01 53.32
C GLY A 86 21.02 10.00 52.32
N ILE A 87 22.06 10.72 52.75
CA ILE A 87 22.68 11.83 52.00
C ILE A 87 23.99 11.35 51.36
N SER A 88 24.23 11.72 50.10
CA SER A 88 25.58 12.09 49.64
C SER A 88 25.53 13.06 48.45
N VAL A 89 26.05 14.27 48.69
CA VAL A 89 26.49 15.21 47.65
C VAL A 89 27.92 14.82 47.28
N HIS A 90 28.31 14.91 46.01
CA HIS A 90 29.64 15.40 45.63
C HIS A 90 29.63 16.00 44.22
N SER A 91 30.25 17.17 44.10
CA SER A 91 30.39 17.94 42.86
C SER A 91 31.74 17.63 42.21
N CYS A 92 31.83 17.64 40.88
CA CYS A 92 33.06 18.06 40.20
C CYS A 92 32.76 18.56 38.79
N SER A 93 33.66 19.36 38.23
CA SER A 93 33.39 20.28 37.12
C SER A 93 34.39 20.15 35.96
N ALA A 94 34.05 20.84 34.86
CA ALA A 94 34.97 21.50 33.93
C ALA A 94 35.53 20.77 32.68
N VAL A 95 35.15 21.34 31.51
CA VAL A 95 36.05 21.85 30.44
C VAL A 95 36.53 20.93 29.28
N ALA A 96 35.92 21.22 28.11
CA ALA A 96 36.51 21.50 26.79
C ALA A 96 37.38 20.48 26.00
N SER A 97 36.79 20.00 24.89
CA SER A 97 37.28 19.99 23.49
C SER A 97 38.78 19.85 23.13
N THR A 98 39.06 18.90 22.22
CA THR A 98 39.64 19.18 20.87
C THR A 98 39.46 17.97 19.91
N HIS A 99 39.13 18.24 18.63
CA HIS A 99 39.65 17.68 17.34
C HIS A 99 40.27 16.24 17.32
N ILE A 100 40.12 15.29 16.35
CA ILE A 100 40.07 15.20 14.85
C ILE A 100 39.56 13.75 14.46
N PRO A 101 39.26 13.31 13.21
CA PRO A 101 38.61 13.86 12.01
C PRO A 101 37.27 13.14 11.64
N HIS A 102 36.68 13.54 10.49
CA HIS A 102 35.68 12.76 9.75
C HIS A 102 36.17 11.36 9.33
N LEU A 103 35.27 10.37 9.37
CA LEU A 103 35.28 9.24 8.44
C LEU A 103 33.87 9.07 7.85
N ALA A 104 33.77 9.08 6.51
CA ALA A 104 32.53 8.76 5.82
C ALA A 104 32.40 7.24 5.74
N ALA A 105 31.44 6.66 6.46
CA ALA A 105 31.05 5.27 6.29
C ALA A 105 29.82 5.21 5.38
N ALA A 106 30.03 4.89 4.11
CA ALA A 106 28.99 4.30 3.30
C ALA A 106 28.65 2.93 3.91
N ALA A 107 27.37 2.66 4.16
CA ALA A 107 26.95 1.34 4.59
C ALA A 107 26.92 0.41 3.37
N ASP A 108 27.99 -0.38 3.19
CA ASP A 108 28.07 -1.36 2.11
C ASP A 108 27.01 -2.46 2.26
N CYS A 109 25.91 -2.35 1.50
CA CYS A 109 24.93 -3.41 1.35
C CYS A 109 25.47 -4.52 0.43
N ARG A 110 26.45 -5.30 0.91
CA ARG A 110 26.89 -6.58 0.30
C ARG A 110 27.64 -7.44 1.32
N THR A 111 26.96 -8.43 1.90
CA THR A 111 27.60 -9.45 2.74
C THR A 111 28.49 -10.35 1.89
N VAL A 112 29.80 -10.24 2.04
CA VAL A 112 30.77 -11.09 1.32
C VAL A 112 30.81 -12.47 1.97
N VAL A 113 30.49 -13.52 1.20
CA VAL A 113 30.68 -14.92 1.62
C VAL A 113 32.17 -15.25 1.51
N GLY A 114 32.90 -15.09 2.62
CA GLY A 114 34.30 -15.49 2.75
C GLY A 114 34.41 -16.96 3.19
N GLN A 115 34.79 -17.83 2.26
CA GLN A 115 35.02 -19.26 2.54
C GLN A 115 36.41 -19.46 3.16
N GLN A 116 36.48 -19.76 4.46
CA GLN A 116 37.74 -20.14 5.14
C GLN A 116 37.64 -21.46 5.90
N ARG A 117 38.80 -22.11 6.04
CA ARG A 117 38.95 -23.51 6.43
C ARG A 117 38.63 -23.75 7.91
N ILE A 118 38.17 -24.97 8.17
CA ILE A 118 38.14 -25.61 9.49
C ILE A 118 39.53 -25.54 10.13
N GLN A 119 39.57 -25.05 11.36
CA GLN A 119 40.60 -25.42 12.33
C GLN A 119 39.93 -25.37 13.71
N ASP A 120 39.90 -26.52 14.39
CA ASP A 120 39.23 -26.67 15.69
C ASP A 120 40.01 -25.98 16.80
N ASP A 121 39.31 -25.30 17.71
CA ASP A 121 39.76 -25.06 19.09
C ASP A 121 38.52 -24.84 19.97
N ASP A 122 38.45 -25.54 21.11
CA ASP A 122 37.33 -25.51 22.05
C ASP A 122 37.37 -24.26 22.96
N ASP A 123 36.31 -23.45 22.98
CA ASP A 123 35.97 -22.65 24.16
C ASP A 123 34.46 -22.49 24.36
N VAL A 124 34.00 -22.72 25.61
CA VAL A 124 32.58 -22.78 25.99
C VAL A 124 32.16 -21.43 26.57
N GLY A 125 31.85 -20.47 25.69
CA GLY A 125 31.56 -19.07 26.04
C GLY A 125 30.12 -18.61 25.75
N LYS A 126 29.22 -18.74 26.74
CA LYS A 126 27.93 -18.03 26.93
C LYS A 126 27.18 -17.47 25.69
N SER A 127 26.07 -18.12 25.34
CA SER A 127 25.03 -17.61 24.44
C SER A 127 24.16 -16.49 25.06
N GLU A 128 24.77 -15.34 25.34
CA GLU A 128 24.08 -14.07 25.62
C GLU A 128 24.82 -12.96 24.86
N ASN A 129 24.29 -12.47 23.72
CA ASN A 129 24.49 -11.09 23.20
C ASN A 129 23.97 -10.81 21.77
N ALA A 130 23.66 -11.82 20.94
CA ALA A 130 23.33 -11.58 19.51
C ALA A 130 22.17 -10.59 19.28
N GLU A 131 21.00 -10.83 19.89
CA GLU A 131 19.83 -9.95 19.74
C GLU A 131 20.09 -8.53 20.27
N ASN A 132 20.89 -8.40 21.33
CA ASN A 132 21.27 -7.12 21.94
C ASN A 132 22.29 -6.31 21.11
N LEU A 133 22.91 -6.91 20.09
CA LEU A 133 23.82 -6.24 19.16
C LEU A 133 23.06 -5.76 17.92
N GLU A 134 22.22 -6.61 17.32
CA GLU A 134 21.36 -6.23 16.18
C GLU A 134 20.47 -5.03 16.52
N ASP A 135 19.81 -5.04 17.69
CA ASP A 135 18.96 -3.92 18.14
C ASP A 135 19.75 -2.61 18.33
N LYS A 136 21.03 -2.68 18.72
CA LYS A 136 21.89 -1.50 18.85
C LYS A 136 22.33 -0.97 17.49
N GLU A 137 22.67 -1.85 16.56
CA GLU A 137 23.10 -1.49 15.21
C GLU A 137 21.95 -0.89 14.39
N VAL A 138 20.77 -1.52 14.40
CA VAL A 138 19.56 -0.99 13.77
C VAL A 138 19.18 0.39 14.33
N LYS A 139 19.35 0.58 15.65
CA LYS A 139 19.13 1.87 16.31
C LYS A 139 20.18 2.91 15.92
N ALA A 140 21.46 2.53 15.82
CA ALA A 140 22.53 3.43 15.38
C ALA A 140 22.34 3.87 13.93
N ALA A 141 21.96 2.95 13.03
CA ALA A 141 21.61 3.26 11.64
C ALA A 141 20.41 4.22 11.55
N PHE A 142 19.37 4.02 12.37
CA PHE A 142 18.23 4.94 12.42
C PHE A 142 18.58 6.34 12.95
N GLU A 143 19.48 6.44 13.92
CA GLU A 143 20.00 7.73 14.41
C GLU A 143 20.86 8.44 13.36
N ALA A 144 21.73 7.69 12.65
CA ALA A 144 22.57 8.22 11.57
C ALA A 144 21.76 8.71 10.36
N TRP A 145 20.64 8.07 10.05
CA TRP A 145 19.74 8.45 8.95
C TRP A 145 18.99 9.79 9.18
N LYS A 146 18.94 10.32 10.41
CA LYS A 146 18.11 11.51 10.73
C LYS A 146 18.41 12.69 9.82
N SER A 147 17.37 13.16 9.12
CA SER A 147 17.47 14.05 7.98
C SER A 147 18.03 15.45 8.29
N LYS A 148 18.56 16.11 7.25
CA LYS A 148 18.84 17.56 7.23
C LYS A 148 17.62 18.37 7.66
N THR A 149 17.76 19.21 8.68
CA THR A 149 16.68 20.07 9.17
C THR A 149 16.33 21.18 8.18
N PHE A 150 15.06 21.27 7.80
CA PHE A 150 14.56 22.33 6.93
C PHE A 150 14.42 23.66 7.69
N ALA A 151 14.83 24.77 7.06
CA ALA A 151 14.72 26.11 7.62
C ALA A 151 13.26 26.58 7.80
N LEU A 152 12.35 26.09 6.95
CA LEU A 152 10.91 26.41 6.96
C LEU A 152 10.08 25.18 7.32
N THR A 153 8.84 25.39 7.79
CA THR A 153 7.91 24.29 8.07
C THR A 153 7.47 23.61 6.77
N VAL A 154 7.75 22.30 6.64
CA VAL A 154 7.42 21.51 5.45
C VAL A 154 6.26 20.55 5.78
N PRO A 155 5.09 20.68 5.15
CA PRO A 155 4.01 19.70 5.28
C PRO A 155 4.30 18.46 4.42
N LEU A 156 3.78 17.30 4.84
CA LEU A 156 3.65 16.09 4.02
C LEU A 156 2.24 15.54 4.22
N ARG A 157 1.42 15.51 3.15
CA ARG A 157 0.07 14.97 3.15
C ARG A 157 0.06 13.60 2.47
N ILE A 158 -0.36 12.59 3.22
CA ILE A 158 -0.41 11.19 2.79
C ILE A 158 -1.86 10.76 2.75
N VAL A 159 -2.31 10.14 1.66
CA VAL A 159 -3.60 9.42 1.62
C VAL A 159 -3.33 7.93 1.44
N ALA A 160 -3.56 7.15 2.51
CA ALA A 160 -3.19 5.75 2.58
C ALA A 160 -4.39 4.82 2.77
N LEU A 161 -4.20 3.53 2.50
CA LEU A 161 -5.17 2.51 2.89
C LEU A 161 -5.20 2.38 4.43
N ARG A 162 -6.40 2.27 5.02
CA ARG A 162 -6.56 2.05 6.46
C ARG A 162 -5.80 0.78 6.90
N SER A 163 -5.11 0.89 8.03
CA SER A 163 -4.30 -0.21 8.59
C SER A 163 -3.13 -0.67 7.72
N SER A 164 -2.71 0.10 6.70
CA SER A 164 -1.52 -0.21 5.89
C SER A 164 -0.22 0.36 6.47
N ILE A 165 -0.29 1.39 7.33
CA ILE A 165 0.83 1.97 8.06
C ILE A 165 0.62 1.78 9.58
N PRO A 166 1.62 1.30 10.35
CA PRO A 166 1.56 1.26 11.81
C PRO A 166 1.48 2.68 12.42
N PRO A 167 0.64 2.93 13.44
CA PRO A 167 0.57 4.25 14.08
C PRO A 167 1.89 4.75 14.68
N SER A 168 2.81 3.84 15.05
CA SER A 168 4.16 4.17 15.51
C SER A 168 4.98 4.89 14.44
N TRP A 169 4.89 4.46 13.17
CA TRP A 169 5.68 5.03 12.07
C TRP A 169 5.43 6.53 11.87
N ILE A 170 4.18 6.98 12.05
CA ILE A 170 3.82 8.41 11.98
C ILE A 170 4.58 9.21 13.04
N LYS A 171 4.66 8.68 14.27
CA LYS A 171 5.36 9.30 15.39
C LYS A 171 6.88 9.28 15.17
N ASP A 172 7.43 8.13 14.79
CA ASP A 172 8.87 7.93 14.57
C ASP A 172 9.40 8.80 13.42
N PHE A 173 8.62 8.92 12.33
CA PHE A 173 8.94 9.85 11.23
C PHE A 173 8.93 11.30 11.73
N MET A 174 7.88 11.75 12.42
CA MET A 174 7.84 13.11 12.97
C MET A 174 8.99 13.39 13.97
N GLN A 175 9.44 12.38 14.71
CA GLN A 175 10.57 12.51 15.63
C GLN A 175 11.92 12.58 14.90
N SER A 176 12.13 11.81 13.84
CA SER A 176 13.37 11.81 13.04
C SER A 176 13.55 13.05 12.16
N GLN A 177 12.48 13.63 11.61
CA GLN A 177 12.56 14.83 10.76
C GLN A 177 12.50 16.16 11.55
N GLY A 178 12.24 16.10 12.86
CA GLY A 178 12.27 17.25 13.76
C GLY A 178 11.05 18.21 13.67
N ARG A 179 11.09 19.26 14.50
CA ARG A 179 9.93 20.14 14.81
C ARG A 179 9.35 20.95 13.63
N ARG A 180 10.00 20.95 12.46
CA ARG A 180 9.55 21.69 11.27
C ARG A 180 8.75 20.83 10.28
N VAL A 181 8.66 19.51 10.47
CA VAL A 181 7.80 18.66 9.64
C VAL A 181 6.36 18.64 10.15
N LYS A 182 5.40 18.78 9.24
CA LYS A 182 3.96 18.65 9.53
C LYS A 182 3.32 17.54 8.69
N LEU A 183 3.46 16.31 9.18
CA LEU A 183 2.81 15.14 8.62
C LEU A 183 1.28 15.21 8.78
N ARG A 184 0.53 14.85 7.73
CA ARG A 184 -0.94 14.82 7.67
C ARG A 184 -1.40 13.53 6.99
N PRO A 185 -1.49 12.41 7.73
CA PRO A 185 -1.98 11.16 7.20
C PRO A 185 -3.51 11.15 7.19
N GLU A 186 -4.09 10.70 6.09
CA GLU A 186 -5.52 10.44 5.91
C GLU A 186 -5.70 8.99 5.44
N PHE A 187 -6.70 8.30 5.97
CA PHE A 187 -6.94 6.88 5.66
C PHE A 187 -8.29 6.68 4.95
N ARG A 188 -8.29 5.92 3.86
CA ARG A 188 -9.51 5.48 3.14
C ARG A 188 -9.85 4.02 3.44
N GLY A 189 -11.07 3.59 3.11
CA GLY A 189 -11.56 2.24 3.43
C GLY A 189 -10.96 1.16 2.53
N SER A 190 -10.82 1.47 1.25
CA SER A 190 -10.26 0.58 0.21
C SER A 190 -9.25 1.32 -0.67
N LEU A 191 -8.48 0.57 -1.47
CA LEU A 191 -7.65 1.15 -2.55
C LEU A 191 -8.51 1.69 -3.69
N GLU A 192 -9.68 1.09 -3.93
CA GLU A 192 -10.68 1.58 -4.89
C GLU A 192 -11.17 2.99 -4.52
N ASP A 193 -11.42 3.28 -3.24
CA ASP A 193 -11.77 4.62 -2.76
C ASP A 193 -10.69 5.65 -3.12
N ILE A 194 -9.41 5.29 -2.95
CA ILE A 194 -8.26 6.15 -3.23
C ILE A 194 -8.14 6.38 -4.74
N PHE A 195 -8.23 5.34 -5.55
CA PHE A 195 -8.14 5.46 -7.01
C PHE A 195 -9.34 6.22 -7.59
N SER A 196 -10.53 6.04 -7.03
CA SER A 196 -11.73 6.81 -7.39
C SER A 196 -11.53 8.30 -7.08
N ASP A 197 -11.06 8.64 -5.87
CA ASP A 197 -10.74 10.01 -5.43
C ASP A 197 -9.60 10.65 -6.28
N LEU A 198 -8.60 9.85 -6.71
CA LEU A 198 -7.58 10.26 -7.70
C LEU A 198 -8.18 10.53 -9.07
N SER A 199 -9.15 9.71 -9.51
CA SER A 199 -9.80 9.84 -10.82
C SER A 199 -10.80 11.01 -10.89
N MET A 200 -11.32 11.46 -9.75
CA MET A 200 -12.40 12.45 -9.72
C MET A 200 -12.10 13.78 -10.45
N PRO A 201 -10.88 14.37 -10.39
CA PRO A 201 -10.57 15.60 -11.10
C PRO A 201 -10.54 15.45 -12.62
N ALA A 202 -10.20 14.27 -13.16
CA ALA A 202 -10.30 13.98 -14.59
C ALA A 202 -11.76 13.96 -15.09
N ILE A 203 -12.71 13.67 -14.20
CA ILE A 203 -14.15 13.66 -14.50
C ILE A 203 -14.79 15.05 -14.28
N LYS A 204 -14.44 15.73 -13.18
CA LYS A 204 -15.07 17.00 -12.75
C LYS A 204 -14.30 18.27 -13.14
N GLY A 205 -13.11 18.14 -13.72
CA GLY A 205 -12.24 19.25 -14.12
C GLY A 205 -11.70 20.11 -12.96
N LYS A 206 -11.79 19.66 -11.71
CA LYS A 206 -11.39 20.41 -10.51
C LYS A 206 -10.76 19.49 -9.46
N VAL A 207 -9.63 19.92 -8.90
CA VAL A 207 -8.99 19.28 -7.73
C VAL A 207 -9.54 19.91 -6.45
N TYR A 208 -9.88 19.06 -5.47
CA TYR A 208 -10.39 19.51 -4.17
C TYR A 208 -9.27 19.40 -3.12
N PRO A 209 -9.09 20.35 -2.18
CA PRO A 209 -7.96 20.32 -1.23
C PRO A 209 -7.86 19.08 -0.32
N LYS A 210 -8.94 18.28 -0.20
CA LYS A 210 -8.99 17.02 0.56
C LYS A 210 -9.03 15.76 -0.32
N SER A 211 -9.03 15.88 -1.65
CA SER A 211 -8.97 14.69 -2.53
C SER A 211 -7.61 14.03 -2.50
N ALA A 212 -7.53 12.75 -2.84
CA ALA A 212 -6.27 12.04 -3.04
C ALA A 212 -5.36 12.72 -4.08
N MET A 213 -5.95 13.31 -5.14
CA MET A 213 -5.18 14.10 -6.13
C MET A 213 -4.50 15.35 -5.53
N ALA A 214 -4.94 15.86 -4.39
CA ALA A 214 -4.30 16.99 -3.69
C ALA A 214 -3.34 16.53 -2.57
N ALA A 215 -2.93 15.26 -2.55
CA ALA A 215 -1.95 14.73 -1.60
C ALA A 215 -0.54 14.85 -2.18
N ASP A 216 0.47 14.84 -1.32
CA ASP A 216 1.87 14.78 -1.76
C ASP A 216 2.25 13.34 -2.17
N ILE A 217 1.61 12.33 -1.55
CA ILE A 217 1.85 10.91 -1.81
C ILE A 217 0.58 10.09 -1.46
N VAL A 218 0.35 8.99 -2.18
CA VAL A 218 -0.85 8.15 -2.07
C VAL A 218 -0.54 6.66 -2.14
N SER A 219 -1.34 5.83 -1.45
CA SER A 219 -1.32 4.37 -1.65
C SER A 219 -2.06 3.99 -2.92
N VAL A 220 -1.42 3.21 -3.80
CA VAL A 220 -2.01 2.61 -5.00
C VAL A 220 -1.69 1.12 -5.00
N GLY A 221 -2.68 0.27 -5.27
CA GLY A 221 -2.43 -1.16 -5.49
C GLY A 221 -1.77 -1.39 -6.84
N ASP A 222 -0.84 -2.33 -6.92
CA ASP A 222 -0.10 -2.68 -8.14
C ASP A 222 -1.00 -3.01 -9.35
N SER A 223 -2.09 -3.73 -9.12
CA SER A 223 -3.16 -4.01 -10.11
C SER A 223 -3.87 -2.77 -10.68
N TRP A 224 -3.69 -1.60 -10.06
CA TRP A 224 -4.19 -0.30 -10.53
C TRP A 224 -3.07 0.62 -11.08
N LEU A 225 -1.79 0.25 -10.92
CA LEU A 225 -0.64 1.09 -11.28
C LEU A 225 -0.63 1.43 -12.77
N ASN A 226 -0.79 0.42 -13.63
CA ASN A 226 -0.82 0.61 -15.09
C ASN A 226 -1.93 1.60 -15.51
N PHE A 227 -3.13 1.49 -14.91
CA PHE A 227 -4.25 2.38 -15.18
C PHE A 227 -4.02 3.80 -14.63
N ALA A 228 -3.35 3.94 -13.48
CA ALA A 228 -2.97 5.24 -12.92
C ALA A 228 -2.00 5.99 -13.85
N ILE A 229 -1.02 5.27 -14.40
CA ILE A 229 -0.03 5.80 -15.34
C ILE A 229 -0.69 6.16 -16.69
N ALA A 230 -1.39 5.21 -17.31
CA ALA A 230 -2.02 5.42 -18.62
C ALA A 230 -3.08 6.54 -18.62
N LYS A 231 -3.75 6.77 -17.48
CA LYS A 231 -4.69 7.89 -17.30
C LYS A 231 -4.04 9.18 -16.78
N ALA A 232 -2.71 9.21 -16.65
CA ALA A 232 -1.95 10.36 -16.16
C ALA A 232 -2.42 10.88 -14.79
N LEU A 233 -2.86 9.99 -13.90
CA LEU A 233 -3.32 10.32 -12.55
C LEU A 233 -2.16 10.44 -11.55
N ILE A 234 -1.03 9.79 -11.85
CA ILE A 234 0.21 9.86 -11.09
C ILE A 234 1.35 10.37 -11.98
N GLU A 235 2.40 10.89 -11.36
CA GLU A 235 3.63 11.35 -12.01
C GLU A 235 4.83 10.50 -11.56
N PRO A 236 5.86 10.30 -12.40
CA PRO A 236 7.00 9.46 -12.05
C PRO A 236 7.84 10.12 -10.97
N ILE A 237 8.34 9.30 -10.04
CA ILE A 237 9.23 9.75 -8.98
C ILE A 237 10.57 10.15 -9.63
N GLN A 238 11.10 11.32 -9.30
CA GLN A 238 12.29 11.88 -9.97
C GLN A 238 13.58 11.47 -9.26
N GLY A 239 14.65 11.18 -10.02
CA GLY A 239 15.98 10.88 -9.47
C GLY A 239 16.00 9.66 -8.54
N VAL A 240 15.25 8.61 -8.90
CA VAL A 240 15.08 7.39 -8.08
C VAL A 240 16.32 6.50 -8.11
N GLU A 241 16.98 6.42 -9.26
CA GLU A 241 18.20 5.65 -9.50
C GLU A 241 19.35 6.03 -8.54
N ASP A 242 19.32 7.25 -8.02
CA ASP A 242 20.29 7.77 -7.04
C ASP A 242 19.88 7.59 -5.58
N GLN A 243 18.71 7.00 -5.30
CA GLN A 243 18.20 6.81 -3.95
C GLN A 243 18.61 5.45 -3.39
N ASP A 244 19.16 5.44 -2.19
CA ASP A 244 19.56 4.20 -1.51
C ASP A 244 18.37 3.26 -1.28
N TRP A 245 17.18 3.79 -1.01
CA TRP A 245 15.97 2.97 -0.87
C TRP A 245 15.64 2.14 -2.12
N PHE A 246 15.97 2.63 -3.32
CA PHE A 246 15.73 1.92 -4.58
C PHE A 246 16.87 0.96 -4.89
N ARG A 247 18.11 1.36 -4.64
CA ARG A 247 19.32 0.53 -4.81
C ARG A 247 19.33 -0.69 -3.89
N CYS A 248 18.67 -0.59 -2.73
CA CYS A 248 18.48 -1.69 -1.78
C CYS A 248 17.20 -2.51 -2.02
N LEU A 249 16.43 -2.23 -3.10
CA LEU A 249 15.37 -3.14 -3.52
C LEU A 249 15.95 -4.37 -4.23
N SER A 250 15.12 -5.39 -4.27
CA SER A 250 15.38 -6.66 -4.93
C SER A 250 15.33 -6.50 -6.46
N ASP A 251 16.00 -7.37 -7.22
CA ASP A 251 15.99 -7.29 -8.70
C ASP A 251 14.56 -7.45 -9.25
N LYS A 252 13.78 -8.35 -8.65
CA LYS A 252 12.34 -8.54 -8.97
C LYS A 252 11.54 -7.24 -8.77
N TRP A 253 11.84 -6.46 -7.73
CA TRP A 253 11.21 -5.13 -7.54
C TRP A 253 11.72 -4.10 -8.55
N MET A 254 13.03 -4.00 -8.78
CA MET A 254 13.59 -3.00 -9.69
C MET A 254 13.04 -3.15 -11.12
N VAL A 255 12.88 -4.39 -11.60
CA VAL A 255 12.18 -4.68 -12.86
C VAL A 255 10.68 -4.38 -12.73
N TYR A 256 10.02 -4.88 -11.69
CA TYR A 256 8.56 -4.74 -11.55
C TYR A 256 8.08 -3.30 -11.30
N LEU A 257 8.95 -2.32 -11.03
CA LEU A 257 8.54 -0.92 -10.83
C LEU A 257 8.80 -0.01 -12.04
N ARG A 258 9.63 -0.42 -13.01
CA ARG A 258 9.88 0.35 -14.23
C ARG A 258 8.68 0.26 -15.18
N ARG A 259 8.19 1.41 -15.63
CA ARG A 259 7.06 1.52 -16.55
C ARG A 259 7.24 2.64 -17.58
N ASN A 260 6.74 2.39 -18.78
CA ASN A 260 6.60 3.41 -19.82
C ASN A 260 5.40 4.35 -19.53
N SER A 261 5.11 5.30 -20.44
CA SER A 261 3.99 6.25 -20.31
C SER A 261 2.60 5.61 -20.42
N GLU A 262 2.49 4.39 -20.93
CA GLU A 262 1.24 3.63 -21.04
C GLU A 262 1.03 2.67 -19.85
N GLY A 263 1.93 2.70 -18.87
CA GLY A 263 1.85 1.84 -17.69
C GLY A 263 2.21 0.38 -17.96
N LYS A 264 2.92 0.08 -19.06
CA LYS A 264 3.47 -1.24 -19.39
C LYS A 264 4.88 -1.39 -18.82
N LEU A 265 5.29 -2.64 -18.56
CA LEU A 265 6.67 -2.99 -18.23
C LEU A 265 7.62 -2.53 -19.34
N ASP A 266 8.73 -1.91 -18.94
CA ASP A 266 9.73 -1.34 -19.85
C ASP A 266 11.05 -1.22 -19.08
N SER A 267 12.14 -1.80 -19.61
CA SER A 267 13.47 -1.75 -18.99
C SER A 267 14.09 -0.34 -19.01
N GLU A 268 13.74 0.48 -20.00
CA GLU A 268 14.14 1.89 -20.12
C GLU A 268 13.09 2.82 -19.47
N GLY A 269 12.04 2.22 -18.90
CA GLY A 269 10.95 2.91 -18.23
C GLY A 269 11.36 3.62 -16.94
N ARG A 270 10.57 4.65 -16.59
CA ARG A 270 10.72 5.42 -15.35
C ARG A 270 10.11 4.68 -14.16
N ILE A 271 10.49 5.05 -12.94
CA ILE A 271 9.87 4.56 -11.71
C ILE A 271 8.67 5.45 -11.34
N TRP A 272 7.49 4.84 -11.20
CA TRP A 272 6.24 5.57 -10.92
C TRP A 272 5.72 5.39 -9.50
N ALA A 273 6.22 4.40 -8.78
CA ALA A 273 5.82 4.12 -7.41
C ALA A 273 6.94 3.39 -6.65
N ALA A 274 6.88 3.41 -5.32
CA ALA A 274 7.78 2.68 -4.43
C ALA A 274 7.00 1.69 -3.56
N PRO A 275 7.37 0.41 -3.46
CA PRO A 275 6.64 -0.57 -2.68
C PRO A 275 6.80 -0.27 -1.19
N TYR A 276 5.77 -0.53 -0.39
CA TYR A 276 5.86 -0.44 1.08
C TYR A 276 5.30 -1.67 1.81
N ARG A 277 4.49 -2.48 1.14
CA ARG A 277 4.14 -3.84 1.59
C ARG A 277 3.66 -4.68 0.41
N TRP A 278 3.76 -5.99 0.56
CA TRP A 278 3.27 -6.96 -0.42
C TRP A 278 2.70 -8.20 0.28
N GLY A 279 2.14 -9.11 -0.51
CA GLY A 279 1.73 -10.43 -0.07
C GLY A 279 1.27 -11.27 -1.25
N CYS A 280 0.43 -12.28 -0.99
CA CYS A 280 -0.08 -13.18 -2.01
C CYS A 280 -1.59 -13.44 -1.87
N MET A 281 -2.18 -14.05 -2.90
CA MET A 281 -3.44 -14.78 -2.76
C MET A 281 -3.24 -16.08 -1.95
N VAL A 282 -4.18 -16.38 -1.06
CA VAL A 282 -4.18 -17.55 -0.19
C VAL A 282 -5.53 -18.24 -0.17
N ILE A 283 -5.53 -19.53 0.19
CA ILE A 283 -6.73 -20.33 0.43
C ILE A 283 -6.84 -20.60 1.93
N SER A 284 -8.00 -20.34 2.51
CA SER A 284 -8.31 -20.64 3.91
C SER A 284 -9.43 -21.66 4.00
N TYR A 285 -9.37 -22.60 4.94
CA TYR A 285 -10.40 -23.64 5.08
C TYR A 285 -10.66 -24.09 6.52
N LYS A 286 -11.88 -24.60 6.77
CA LYS A 286 -12.29 -25.12 8.08
C LYS A 286 -11.83 -26.57 8.27
N LYS A 287 -10.78 -26.76 9.07
CA LYS A 287 -10.21 -28.08 9.41
C LYS A 287 -11.25 -29.07 9.94
N ASN A 288 -12.15 -28.62 10.82
CA ASN A 288 -13.18 -29.48 11.40
C ASN A 288 -14.24 -29.95 10.39
N LYS A 289 -14.52 -29.18 9.32
CA LYS A 289 -15.39 -29.63 8.22
C LYS A 289 -14.68 -30.69 7.40
N PHE A 290 -13.42 -30.44 7.05
CA PHE A 290 -12.60 -31.38 6.28
C PHE A 290 -12.46 -32.72 7.01
N GLN A 291 -12.07 -32.70 8.29
CA GLN A 291 -11.99 -33.90 9.12
C GLN A 291 -13.35 -34.62 9.24
N LYS A 292 -14.46 -33.91 9.51
CA LYS A 292 -15.79 -34.52 9.63
C LYS A 292 -16.25 -35.22 8.35
N HIS A 293 -15.82 -34.74 7.19
CA HIS A 293 -16.20 -35.26 5.88
C HIS A 293 -15.09 -36.14 5.23
N ASN A 294 -14.06 -36.54 6.01
CA ASN A 294 -12.92 -37.34 5.54
C ASN A 294 -12.19 -36.74 4.32
N LEU A 295 -12.19 -35.42 4.19
CA LEU A 295 -11.49 -34.71 3.12
C LEU A 295 -10.03 -34.49 3.52
N ALA A 296 -9.11 -34.83 2.62
CA ALA A 296 -7.70 -34.46 2.76
C ALA A 296 -7.56 -32.93 2.88
N PRO A 297 -6.53 -32.39 3.58
CA PRO A 297 -6.21 -30.96 3.60
C PRO A 297 -6.19 -30.31 2.20
N ILE A 298 -6.38 -29.00 2.14
CA ILE A 298 -6.07 -28.23 0.92
C ILE A 298 -4.56 -27.99 0.88
N GLU A 299 -3.97 -28.22 -0.30
CA GLU A 299 -2.56 -27.96 -0.59
C GLU A 299 -2.37 -27.08 -1.85
N ASP A 300 -3.29 -27.14 -2.82
CA ASP A 300 -3.13 -26.45 -4.11
C ASP A 300 -4.46 -26.03 -4.76
N TRP A 301 -4.41 -25.26 -5.85
CA TRP A 301 -5.60 -24.78 -6.57
C TRP A 301 -6.53 -25.90 -7.03
N ALA A 302 -5.98 -27.06 -7.41
CA ALA A 302 -6.74 -28.22 -7.86
C ALA A 302 -7.78 -28.71 -6.83
N ASP A 303 -7.52 -28.48 -5.55
CA ASP A 303 -8.43 -28.88 -4.48
C ASP A 303 -9.76 -28.12 -4.50
N LEU A 304 -9.79 -26.92 -5.10
CA LEU A 304 -11.01 -26.14 -5.26
C LEU A 304 -12.02 -26.79 -6.23
N TRP A 305 -11.58 -27.74 -7.08
CA TRP A 305 -12.44 -28.46 -8.02
C TRP A 305 -13.03 -29.76 -7.46
N ARG A 306 -12.70 -30.14 -6.21
CA ARG A 306 -13.26 -31.33 -5.54
C ARG A 306 -14.79 -31.25 -5.45
N PRO A 307 -15.56 -32.28 -5.83
CA PRO A 307 -17.02 -32.21 -5.93
C PRO A 307 -17.74 -31.96 -4.59
N GLU A 308 -17.11 -32.29 -3.47
CA GLU A 308 -17.63 -32.09 -2.12
C GLU A 308 -17.64 -30.61 -1.71
N LEU A 309 -16.94 -29.74 -2.44
CA LEU A 309 -16.92 -28.30 -2.21
C LEU A 309 -18.04 -27.55 -2.95
N ALA A 310 -19.03 -28.25 -3.54
CA ALA A 310 -20.10 -27.64 -4.31
C ALA A 310 -20.91 -26.62 -3.49
N GLY A 311 -20.85 -25.35 -3.90
CA GLY A 311 -21.41 -24.22 -3.14
C GLY A 311 -20.82 -24.04 -1.73
N LYS A 312 -19.57 -24.45 -1.49
CA LYS A 312 -18.83 -24.34 -0.20
C LYS A 312 -17.59 -23.46 -0.27
N ILE A 313 -17.35 -22.76 -1.37
CA ILE A 313 -16.25 -21.80 -1.52
C ILE A 313 -16.80 -20.36 -1.53
N ALA A 314 -16.13 -19.43 -0.87
CA ALA A 314 -16.26 -17.99 -1.16
C ALA A 314 -14.95 -17.48 -1.77
N MET A 315 -15.02 -16.56 -2.73
CA MET A 315 -13.83 -16.04 -3.40
C MET A 315 -13.93 -14.52 -3.55
N VAL A 316 -12.80 -13.83 -3.61
CA VAL A 316 -12.75 -12.41 -3.99
C VAL A 316 -13.38 -12.18 -5.37
N ASP A 317 -14.18 -11.11 -5.50
CA ASP A 317 -14.72 -10.69 -6.79
C ASP A 317 -13.66 -9.84 -7.53
N SER A 318 -12.69 -10.55 -8.13
CA SER A 318 -11.66 -9.95 -8.97
C SER A 318 -11.44 -10.82 -10.23
N PRO A 319 -11.84 -10.35 -11.42
CA PRO A 319 -11.66 -11.07 -12.68
C PRO A 319 -10.25 -11.63 -12.94
N ARG A 320 -9.19 -10.87 -12.60
CA ARG A 320 -7.80 -11.32 -12.75
C ARG A 320 -7.46 -12.46 -11.79
N GLU A 321 -7.96 -12.40 -10.55
CA GLU A 321 -7.69 -13.42 -9.54
C GLU A 321 -8.48 -14.71 -9.82
N VAL A 322 -9.76 -14.58 -10.22
CA VAL A 322 -10.64 -15.72 -10.51
C VAL A 322 -10.13 -16.50 -11.72
N VAL A 323 -9.87 -15.85 -12.85
CA VAL A 323 -9.34 -16.57 -14.02
C VAL A 323 -7.89 -17.00 -13.80
N GLY A 324 -7.08 -16.20 -13.10
CA GLY A 324 -5.70 -16.58 -12.74
C GLY A 324 -5.61 -17.86 -11.90
N ALA A 325 -6.54 -18.07 -10.96
CA ALA A 325 -6.65 -19.32 -10.22
C ALA A 325 -7.01 -20.52 -11.12
N VAL A 326 -7.86 -20.31 -12.15
CA VAL A 326 -8.13 -21.33 -13.19
C VAL A 326 -6.88 -21.62 -14.02
N LEU A 327 -6.12 -20.58 -14.38
CA LEU A 327 -4.89 -20.72 -15.15
C LEU A 327 -3.81 -21.49 -14.36
N LYS A 328 -3.55 -21.15 -13.09
CA LYS A 328 -2.65 -21.95 -12.25
C LYS A 328 -3.10 -23.39 -12.07
N TYR A 329 -4.40 -23.63 -11.87
CA TYR A 329 -4.96 -24.99 -11.86
C TYR A 329 -4.68 -25.76 -13.17
N MET A 330 -4.62 -25.06 -14.30
CA MET A 330 -4.27 -25.61 -15.61
C MET A 330 -2.75 -25.58 -15.91
N GLY A 331 -1.90 -25.18 -14.94
CA GLY A 331 -0.45 -25.09 -15.10
C GLY A 331 0.07 -23.86 -15.85
N ALA A 332 -0.79 -22.88 -16.14
CA ALA A 332 -0.47 -21.64 -16.86
C ALA A 332 -0.25 -20.44 -15.90
N SER A 333 0.25 -19.33 -16.45
CA SER A 333 0.58 -18.10 -15.71
C SER A 333 -0.64 -17.22 -15.41
N TYR A 334 -0.60 -16.43 -14.34
CA TYR A 334 -1.53 -15.30 -14.11
C TYR A 334 -1.42 -14.19 -15.17
N ASN A 335 -0.33 -14.18 -15.94
CA ASN A 335 0.02 -13.15 -16.92
C ASN A 335 -0.08 -13.63 -18.37
N THR A 336 -0.70 -14.80 -18.62
CA THR A 336 -0.95 -15.31 -19.97
C THR A 336 -1.67 -14.27 -20.83
N ASN A 337 -1.10 -13.99 -22.00
CA ASN A 337 -1.55 -12.95 -22.93
C ASN A 337 -2.28 -13.52 -24.15
N ASN A 338 -1.99 -14.76 -24.54
CA ASN A 338 -2.69 -15.49 -25.59
C ASN A 338 -3.11 -16.87 -25.08
N ILE A 339 -4.35 -16.95 -24.59
CA ILE A 339 -4.90 -18.17 -23.97
C ILE A 339 -4.94 -19.33 -24.97
N ASP A 340 -5.20 -19.08 -26.26
CA ASP A 340 -5.33 -20.15 -27.25
C ASP A 340 -3.99 -20.81 -27.64
N SER A 341 -2.86 -20.09 -27.49
CA SER A 341 -1.53 -20.66 -27.72
C SER A 341 -0.79 -21.09 -26.45
N GLU A 342 -1.02 -20.42 -25.32
CA GLU A 342 -0.29 -20.67 -24.06
C GLU A 342 -0.95 -21.71 -23.15
N VAL A 343 -2.25 -21.98 -23.32
CA VAL A 343 -3.02 -22.84 -22.40
C VAL A 343 -3.53 -24.09 -23.12
N ALA A 344 -3.33 -25.26 -22.51
CA ALA A 344 -3.79 -26.53 -23.06
C ALA A 344 -5.32 -26.55 -23.28
N GLY A 345 -5.73 -26.71 -24.54
CA GLY A 345 -7.15 -26.67 -24.96
C GLY A 345 -7.74 -25.27 -25.13
N GLY A 346 -6.91 -24.22 -25.03
CA GLY A 346 -7.26 -22.83 -25.31
C GLY A 346 -8.42 -22.28 -24.48
N ARG A 347 -9.08 -21.24 -25.00
CA ARG A 347 -10.15 -20.51 -24.29
C ARG A 347 -11.33 -21.39 -23.90
N ASN A 348 -11.65 -22.39 -24.72
CA ASN A 348 -12.75 -23.32 -24.45
C ASN A 348 -12.46 -24.19 -23.22
N ALA A 349 -11.23 -24.67 -23.04
CA ALA A 349 -10.84 -25.41 -21.85
C ALA A 349 -10.87 -24.52 -20.59
N VAL A 350 -10.32 -23.30 -20.67
CA VAL A 350 -10.37 -22.33 -19.56
C VAL A 350 -11.82 -22.00 -19.17
N GLN A 351 -12.70 -21.77 -20.15
CA GLN A 351 -14.13 -21.54 -19.92
C GLN A 351 -14.79 -22.71 -19.20
N GLN A 352 -14.53 -23.95 -19.62
CA GLN A 352 -15.09 -25.14 -18.97
C GLN A 352 -14.60 -25.27 -17.51
N LYS A 353 -13.31 -25.06 -17.25
CA LYS A 353 -12.77 -25.13 -15.89
C LYS A 353 -13.29 -24.00 -15.00
N LEU A 354 -13.43 -22.79 -15.54
CA LEU A 354 -14.06 -21.64 -14.87
C LEU A 354 -15.54 -21.91 -14.54
N ALA A 355 -16.31 -22.49 -15.47
CA ALA A 355 -17.70 -22.88 -15.24
C ALA A 355 -17.85 -23.99 -14.18
N LEU A 356 -16.86 -24.89 -14.05
CA LEU A 356 -16.80 -25.85 -12.95
C LEU A 356 -16.49 -25.15 -11.62
N LEU A 357 -15.52 -24.24 -11.56
CA LEU A 357 -15.21 -23.45 -10.36
C LEU A 357 -16.43 -22.62 -9.91
N GLY A 358 -17.18 -22.04 -10.84
CA GLY A 358 -18.43 -21.32 -10.55
C GLY A 358 -19.52 -22.15 -9.88
N LYS A 359 -19.49 -23.49 -9.99
CA LYS A 359 -20.39 -24.40 -9.24
C LYS A 359 -19.89 -24.67 -7.81
N GLN A 360 -18.59 -24.54 -7.58
CA GLN A 360 -17.96 -24.70 -6.27
C GLN A 360 -18.10 -23.43 -5.43
N VAL A 361 -18.03 -22.26 -6.07
CA VAL A 361 -18.17 -20.96 -5.44
C VAL A 361 -19.64 -20.61 -5.15
N ARG A 362 -19.95 -20.39 -3.87
CA ARG A 362 -21.25 -19.90 -3.37
C ARG A 362 -21.43 -18.40 -3.62
N LEU A 363 -20.35 -17.63 -3.51
CA LEU A 363 -20.34 -16.18 -3.70
C LEU A 363 -18.96 -15.65 -4.10
N PHE A 364 -18.97 -14.68 -5.01
CA PHE A 364 -17.85 -13.79 -5.28
C PHE A 364 -18.13 -12.45 -4.58
N ASP A 365 -17.27 -12.00 -3.67
CA ASP A 365 -17.40 -10.73 -2.94
C ASP A 365 -16.03 -10.30 -2.39
N SER A 366 -15.62 -9.05 -2.59
CA SER A 366 -14.29 -8.54 -2.17
C SER A 366 -14.28 -7.84 -0.80
N VAL A 367 -15.38 -7.85 -0.06
CA VAL A 367 -15.58 -7.13 1.23
C VAL A 367 -16.09 -8.06 2.34
N ASN A 368 -16.92 -9.05 1.99
CA ASN A 368 -17.69 -9.87 2.92
C ASN A 368 -17.41 -11.38 2.81
N TYR A 369 -16.60 -11.84 1.86
CA TYR A 369 -16.32 -13.28 1.66
C TYR A 369 -15.84 -14.00 2.93
N LEU A 370 -15.02 -13.33 3.76
CA LEU A 370 -14.56 -13.86 5.04
C LEU A 370 -15.65 -13.95 6.12
N LYS A 371 -16.75 -13.18 6.01
CA LYS A 371 -17.91 -13.31 6.91
C LYS A 371 -18.62 -14.64 6.70
N ALA A 372 -18.79 -15.05 5.44
CA ALA A 372 -19.37 -16.34 5.09
C ALA A 372 -18.53 -17.51 5.63
N LEU A 373 -17.20 -17.40 5.58
CA LEU A 373 -16.31 -18.36 6.25
C LEU A 373 -16.50 -18.32 7.76
N GLY A 374 -16.50 -17.13 8.39
CA GLY A 374 -16.72 -16.96 9.82
C GLY A 374 -17.95 -17.73 10.32
N VAL A 375 -19.13 -17.40 9.79
CA VAL A 375 -20.41 -18.05 10.17
C VAL A 375 -20.49 -19.52 9.74
N GLY A 376 -19.75 -19.93 8.71
CA GLY A 376 -19.65 -21.33 8.26
C GLY A 376 -20.61 -21.73 7.13
N ASP A 377 -21.17 -20.75 6.42
CA ASP A 377 -21.91 -20.93 5.17
C ASP A 377 -21.04 -21.58 4.08
N VAL A 378 -19.75 -21.23 4.09
CA VAL A 378 -18.70 -21.82 3.25
C VAL A 378 -17.66 -22.52 4.13
N TRP A 379 -16.97 -23.49 3.55
CA TRP A 379 -15.90 -24.24 4.20
C TRP A 379 -14.52 -23.74 3.79
N VAL A 380 -14.44 -23.07 2.64
CA VAL A 380 -13.22 -22.55 2.03
C VAL A 380 -13.43 -21.08 1.68
N ALA A 381 -12.44 -20.22 1.89
CA ALA A 381 -12.41 -18.87 1.35
C ALA A 381 -11.06 -18.54 0.70
N VAL A 382 -11.11 -17.93 -0.47
CA VAL A 382 -9.97 -17.64 -1.35
C VAL A 382 -9.84 -16.12 -1.52
N GLY A 383 -8.70 -15.54 -1.15
CA GLY A 383 -8.51 -14.09 -1.18
C GLY A 383 -7.13 -13.61 -0.75
N TRP A 384 -6.95 -12.29 -0.66
CA TRP A 384 -5.66 -11.68 -0.36
C TRP A 384 -5.22 -11.94 1.08
N SER A 385 -3.94 -12.26 1.28
CA SER A 385 -3.36 -12.50 2.61
C SER A 385 -3.45 -11.28 3.54
N SER A 386 -3.61 -10.07 2.98
CA SER A 386 -3.94 -8.83 3.71
C SER A 386 -5.17 -8.95 4.61
N ASP A 387 -6.18 -9.68 4.13
CA ASP A 387 -7.50 -9.76 4.75
C ASP A 387 -7.69 -11.12 5.45
N VAL A 388 -7.22 -12.18 4.80
CA VAL A 388 -7.38 -13.56 5.28
C VAL A 388 -6.59 -13.81 6.56
N LEU A 389 -5.32 -13.39 6.65
CA LEU A 389 -4.47 -13.69 7.81
C LEU A 389 -4.99 -13.04 9.11
N PRO A 390 -5.36 -11.74 9.15
CA PRO A 390 -5.93 -11.12 10.35
C PRO A 390 -7.29 -11.71 10.76
N ALA A 391 -8.09 -12.14 9.79
CA ALA A 391 -9.38 -12.78 10.07
C ALA A 391 -9.22 -14.20 10.62
N ALA A 392 -8.38 -15.02 9.98
CA ALA A 392 -8.15 -16.42 10.36
C ALA A 392 -7.58 -16.57 11.77
N LYS A 393 -6.70 -15.66 12.22
CA LYS A 393 -6.17 -15.62 13.59
C LYS A 393 -7.24 -15.44 14.68
N ARG A 394 -8.42 -14.95 14.32
CA ARG A 394 -9.57 -14.75 15.22
C ARG A 394 -10.58 -15.90 15.13
N MET A 395 -10.34 -16.88 14.27
CA MET A 395 -11.21 -18.03 14.05
C MET A 395 -10.56 -19.31 14.59
N SER A 396 -11.31 -20.13 15.32
CA SER A 396 -10.86 -21.48 15.68
C SER A 396 -11.04 -22.43 14.48
N ASN A 397 -10.18 -23.46 14.43
CA ASN A 397 -10.26 -24.53 13.41
C ASN A 397 -10.13 -24.08 11.95
N VAL A 398 -9.50 -22.94 11.69
CA VAL A 398 -9.12 -22.50 10.33
C VAL A 398 -7.64 -22.80 10.09
N ALA A 399 -7.31 -23.23 8.88
CA ALA A 399 -5.96 -23.21 8.33
C ALA A 399 -5.91 -22.28 7.11
N VAL A 400 -4.73 -21.72 6.81
CA VAL A 400 -4.49 -20.84 5.66
C VAL A 400 -3.27 -21.32 4.92
N ILE A 401 -3.35 -21.54 3.62
CA ILE A 401 -2.22 -21.97 2.79
C ILE A 401 -2.01 -21.02 1.63
N VAL A 402 -0.76 -20.83 1.24
CA VAL A 402 -0.41 -20.44 -0.14
C VAL A 402 -0.32 -21.72 -0.98
N PRO A 403 -1.01 -21.80 -2.14
CA PRO A 403 -1.03 -22.99 -3.01
C PRO A 403 0.37 -23.43 -3.47
N LYS A 404 0.64 -24.75 -3.46
CA LYS A 404 1.96 -25.30 -3.81
C LYS A 404 2.43 -24.89 -5.21
N SER A 405 1.55 -24.83 -6.21
CA SER A 405 1.86 -24.37 -7.58
C SER A 405 2.09 -22.85 -7.72
N GLY A 406 2.02 -22.09 -6.63
CA GLY A 406 2.22 -20.64 -6.60
C GLY A 406 0.92 -19.85 -6.83
N ALA A 407 0.97 -18.57 -6.47
CA ALA A 407 -0.19 -17.67 -6.47
C ALA A 407 0.18 -16.30 -7.05
N SER A 408 -0.82 -15.46 -7.31
CA SER A 408 -0.58 -14.03 -7.54
C SER A 408 0.03 -13.38 -6.30
N LEU A 409 0.97 -12.49 -6.55
CA LEU A 409 1.47 -11.52 -5.60
C LEU A 409 0.74 -10.19 -5.81
N TRP A 410 0.42 -9.53 -4.70
CA TRP A 410 -0.13 -8.17 -4.67
C TRP A 410 0.84 -7.25 -3.95
N ALA A 411 0.85 -5.98 -4.32
CA ALA A 411 1.64 -4.96 -3.65
C ALA A 411 0.87 -3.65 -3.46
N ASP A 412 1.06 -3.03 -2.29
CA ASP A 412 0.71 -1.63 -2.12
C ASP A 412 1.95 -0.77 -2.35
N LEU A 413 1.77 0.28 -3.15
CA LEU A 413 2.82 1.15 -3.63
C LEU A 413 2.52 2.60 -3.24
N TRP A 414 3.56 3.35 -2.88
CA TRP A 414 3.53 4.80 -2.77
C TRP A 414 3.69 5.43 -4.15
N ALA A 415 2.69 6.18 -4.60
CA ALA A 415 2.74 6.96 -5.84
C ALA A 415 2.57 8.46 -5.57
N ILE A 416 3.06 9.30 -6.49
CA ILE A 416 2.89 10.76 -6.44
C ILE A 416 1.72 11.14 -7.36
N PRO A 417 0.64 11.79 -6.88
CA PRO A 417 -0.43 12.28 -7.75
C PRO A 417 0.06 13.35 -8.73
N ALA A 418 -0.40 13.29 -9.99
CA ALA A 418 -0.07 14.27 -11.03
C ALA A 418 -0.87 15.59 -10.87
N ALA A 419 -0.95 16.10 -9.64
CA ALA A 419 -1.77 17.25 -9.24
C ALA A 419 -1.45 18.48 -10.10
N SER A 420 -0.17 18.66 -10.41
CA SER A 420 0.44 19.71 -11.22
C SER A 420 -0.24 19.92 -12.58
N ARG A 421 -0.88 18.87 -13.14
CA ARG A 421 -1.54 18.88 -14.46
C ARG A 421 -2.93 19.50 -14.46
N PHE A 422 -3.54 19.74 -13.30
CA PHE A 422 -4.91 20.24 -13.19
C PHE A 422 -4.93 21.73 -12.83
N ALA A 423 -5.70 22.52 -13.58
CA ALA A 423 -5.92 23.92 -13.27
C ALA A 423 -6.68 24.10 -11.96
N THR A 424 -6.31 25.11 -11.18
CA THR A 424 -7.02 25.54 -9.97
C THR A 424 -7.48 26.97 -10.11
N ASN A 425 -8.76 27.22 -9.82
CA ASN A 425 -9.36 28.55 -9.90
C ASN A 425 -9.24 29.32 -8.57
N GLN A 426 -8.47 28.80 -7.60
CA GLN A 426 -8.24 29.48 -6.32
C GLN A 426 -7.18 30.57 -6.51
N ILE A 427 -7.60 31.84 -6.39
CA ILE A 427 -6.71 33.00 -6.49
C ILE A 427 -5.60 32.88 -5.43
N GLY A 428 -4.34 32.92 -5.87
CA GLY A 428 -3.15 32.72 -5.02
C GLY A 428 -2.81 31.25 -4.70
N GLY A 429 -3.69 30.30 -5.02
CA GLY A 429 -3.42 28.87 -4.89
C GLY A 429 -2.63 28.34 -6.08
N ARG A 430 -1.30 28.19 -5.95
CA ARG A 430 -0.57 27.26 -6.82
C ARG A 430 -0.93 25.83 -6.41
N VAL A 431 -1.13 24.93 -7.37
CA VAL A 431 -1.00 23.50 -7.06
C VAL A 431 0.46 23.29 -6.68
N ARG A 432 0.70 23.04 -5.39
CA ARG A 432 2.03 22.73 -4.87
C ARG A 432 2.46 21.41 -5.51
N GLY A 433 3.67 21.36 -6.08
CA GLY A 433 4.30 20.09 -6.44
C GLY A 433 4.51 19.21 -5.19
N PRO A 434 4.90 17.93 -5.37
CA PRO A 434 5.11 17.01 -4.26
C PRO A 434 6.05 17.60 -3.20
N SER A 435 5.72 17.37 -1.93
CA SER A 435 6.59 17.77 -0.83
C SER A 435 8.00 17.18 -0.98
N PRO A 436 9.08 17.93 -0.70
CA PRO A 436 10.44 17.39 -0.72
C PRO A 436 10.67 16.29 0.33
N LEU A 437 9.72 16.08 1.24
CA LEU A 437 9.72 14.99 2.21
C LEU A 437 9.29 13.63 1.62
N VAL A 438 8.85 13.56 0.36
CA VAL A 438 8.37 12.31 -0.27
C VAL A 438 9.45 11.23 -0.29
N HIS A 439 10.68 11.57 -0.70
CA HIS A 439 11.80 10.63 -0.73
C HIS A 439 12.16 10.13 0.68
N GLN A 440 12.24 11.06 1.65
CA GLN A 440 12.49 10.74 3.06
C GLN A 440 11.41 9.84 3.66
N TRP A 441 10.15 10.00 3.26
CA TRP A 441 9.06 9.12 3.70
C TRP A 441 9.15 7.71 3.09
N ILE A 442 9.44 7.61 1.79
CA ILE A 442 9.62 6.32 1.11
C ILE A 442 10.80 5.56 1.72
N GLU A 443 11.95 6.23 1.84
CA GLU A 443 13.17 5.69 2.44
C GLU A 443 12.93 5.25 3.87
N PHE A 444 12.29 6.09 4.69
CA PHE A 444 11.89 5.73 6.05
C PHE A 444 11.07 4.45 6.10
N CYS A 445 10.08 4.28 5.21
CA CYS A 445 9.23 3.09 5.15
C CYS A 445 9.98 1.82 4.75
N LEU A 446 11.10 1.95 4.02
CA LEU A 446 11.89 0.85 3.49
C LEU A 446 13.09 0.44 4.37
N GLN A 447 13.36 1.16 5.46
CA GLN A 447 14.41 0.80 6.43
C GLN A 447 14.17 -0.61 7.02
N ALA A 448 15.25 -1.36 7.29
CA ALA A 448 15.17 -2.70 7.89
C ALA A 448 14.38 -2.72 9.22
N ALA A 449 14.49 -1.68 10.05
CA ALA A 449 13.71 -1.49 11.28
C ALA A 449 12.18 -1.55 11.05
N ARG A 450 11.70 -1.18 9.86
CA ARG A 450 10.29 -1.20 9.47
C ARG A 450 9.81 -2.58 9.03
N ALA A 451 10.69 -3.58 8.92
CA ALA A 451 10.26 -4.97 8.79
C ALA A 451 9.60 -5.51 10.08
N LEU A 452 9.94 -4.96 11.25
CA LEU A 452 9.54 -5.51 12.55
C LEU A 452 8.00 -5.60 12.76
N PRO A 453 7.17 -4.60 12.42
CA PRO A 453 5.72 -4.71 12.54
C PRO A 453 5.07 -5.77 11.64
N PHE A 454 5.73 -6.19 10.56
CA PHE A 454 5.30 -7.33 9.74
C PHE A 454 5.64 -8.65 10.44
N LYS A 455 6.89 -8.82 10.90
CA LYS A 455 7.33 -10.01 11.68
C LYS A 455 6.48 -10.21 12.95
N GLN A 456 6.20 -9.13 13.67
CA GLN A 456 5.34 -9.13 14.87
C GLN A 456 3.84 -9.28 14.55
N GLU A 457 3.48 -9.25 13.26
CA GLU A 457 2.13 -9.40 12.71
C GLU A 457 1.14 -8.30 13.12
N VAL A 458 1.66 -7.10 13.41
CA VAL A 458 0.89 -5.89 13.78
C VAL A 458 0.15 -5.32 12.57
N ILE A 459 0.76 -5.43 11.39
CA ILE A 459 0.16 -5.12 10.09
C ILE A 459 0.25 -6.36 9.17
N PRO A 460 -0.70 -6.54 8.24
CA PRO A 460 -0.69 -7.69 7.35
C PRO A 460 0.11 -7.42 6.06
N GLY A 461 0.62 -8.50 5.47
CA GLY A 461 1.58 -8.48 4.37
C GLY A 461 3.01 -8.67 4.89
N ALA A 462 3.99 -8.41 4.02
CA ALA A 462 5.41 -8.47 4.31
C ALA A 462 6.14 -7.20 3.85
N SER A 463 7.30 -6.93 4.43
CA SER A 463 8.22 -5.87 4.00
C SER A 463 8.73 -6.13 2.58
N PRO A 464 8.92 -5.10 1.71
CA PRO A 464 9.49 -5.29 0.38
C PRO A 464 10.84 -6.04 0.37
N SER A 465 11.67 -5.86 1.40
CA SER A 465 12.93 -6.59 1.60
C SER A 465 12.77 -8.10 1.86
N ALA A 466 11.57 -8.57 2.22
CA ALA A 466 11.26 -9.97 2.46
C ALA A 466 11.08 -10.81 1.16
N LEU A 467 11.15 -10.18 -0.02
CA LEU A 467 10.88 -10.83 -1.31
C LEU A 467 12.03 -11.74 -1.79
N GLU A 468 13.28 -11.40 -1.50
CA GLU A 468 14.48 -12.14 -1.92
C GLU A 468 15.38 -12.57 -0.74
N SER A 469 15.07 -12.15 0.49
CA SER A 469 15.79 -12.68 1.66
C SER A 469 15.40 -14.15 1.89
N ALA A 470 16.35 -15.05 1.60
CA ALA A 470 16.29 -16.44 2.03
C ALA A 470 16.04 -16.46 3.54
N GLN A 471 14.86 -16.93 3.96
CA GLN A 471 14.42 -16.71 5.33
C GLN A 471 15.21 -17.61 6.29
N VAL A 472 16.11 -16.99 7.03
CA VAL A 472 16.68 -17.53 8.27
C VAL A 472 15.52 -17.94 9.18
N GLU A 473 15.59 -19.14 9.76
CA GLU A 473 14.57 -19.63 10.68
C GLU A 473 14.33 -18.62 11.82
N GLU A 474 13.08 -18.21 12.05
CA GLU A 474 12.81 -17.25 13.13
C GLU A 474 13.19 -17.83 14.50
N PRO A 475 13.91 -17.06 15.35
CA PRO A 475 14.15 -17.44 16.74
C PRO A 475 12.85 -17.79 17.46
N LYS A 476 12.79 -18.98 18.05
CA LYS A 476 11.58 -19.58 18.67
C LYS A 476 11.00 -18.75 19.82
N GLU A 477 11.73 -17.75 20.31
CA GLU A 477 11.41 -16.94 21.50
C GLU A 477 10.25 -15.95 21.24
N LEU A 478 10.21 -15.29 20.08
CA LEU A 478 9.24 -14.22 19.74
C LEU A 478 7.77 -14.67 19.62
N THR A 479 7.50 -15.98 19.64
CA THR A 479 6.16 -16.55 19.42
C THR A 479 5.53 -17.19 20.67
N LYS A 480 6.22 -17.20 21.82
CA LYS A 480 5.71 -17.77 23.09
C LYS A 480 4.36 -17.15 23.49
N GLY A 481 3.30 -17.97 23.48
CA GLY A 481 1.98 -17.62 24.01
C GLY A 481 0.96 -17.02 23.03
N LYS A 482 1.31 -16.76 21.75
CA LYS A 482 0.33 -16.37 20.73
C LYS A 482 -0.37 -17.61 20.14
N PRO A 483 -1.70 -17.57 19.84
CA PRO A 483 -2.35 -18.63 19.08
C PRO A 483 -1.73 -18.71 17.67
N LYS A 484 -0.91 -19.74 17.43
CA LYS A 484 -0.26 -19.94 16.12
C LYS A 484 -1.33 -20.36 15.10
N LEU A 485 -1.53 -19.52 14.08
CA LEU A 485 -2.35 -19.88 12.93
C LEU A 485 -1.74 -21.10 12.24
N ASP A 486 -2.57 -22.04 11.83
CA ASP A 486 -2.13 -23.20 11.04
C ASP A 486 -1.91 -22.73 9.59
N THR A 487 -0.64 -22.62 9.18
CA THR A 487 -0.25 -22.03 7.90
C THR A 487 1.11 -22.50 7.41
N ASN A 488 1.27 -22.54 6.09
CA ASN A 488 2.56 -22.74 5.41
C ASN A 488 3.27 -21.42 5.07
N LEU A 489 2.69 -20.25 5.37
CA LEU A 489 3.36 -18.96 5.19
C LEU A 489 4.36 -18.70 6.33
N ILE A 490 5.51 -18.09 6.00
CA ILE A 490 6.57 -17.72 6.93
C ILE A 490 6.60 -16.19 7.05
N ALA A 491 6.41 -15.66 8.26
CA ALA A 491 6.28 -14.21 8.53
C ALA A 491 5.29 -13.47 7.58
N GLY A 492 4.21 -14.14 7.14
CA GLY A 492 3.21 -13.60 6.22
C GLY A 492 3.55 -13.67 4.73
N ALA A 493 4.71 -14.22 4.36
CA ALA A 493 5.16 -14.43 2.98
C ALA A 493 5.12 -15.92 2.56
N PRO A 494 5.04 -16.25 1.27
CA PRO A 494 5.23 -17.62 0.77
C PRO A 494 6.65 -18.16 1.06
N PRO A 495 6.81 -19.47 1.38
CA PRO A 495 8.12 -20.12 1.38
C PRO A 495 8.84 -20.00 0.02
N ALA A 496 10.18 -19.95 0.02
CA ALA A 496 10.98 -19.68 -1.17
C ALA A 496 10.62 -20.54 -2.40
N GLU A 497 10.41 -21.85 -2.23
CA GLU A 497 10.02 -22.77 -3.32
C GLU A 497 8.67 -22.41 -3.96
N ILE A 498 7.71 -21.94 -3.15
CA ILE A 498 6.39 -21.51 -3.62
C ILE A 498 6.49 -20.09 -4.20
N LEU A 499 7.26 -19.21 -3.56
CA LEU A 499 7.50 -17.83 -3.99
C LEU A 499 8.14 -17.74 -5.38
N ALA A 500 9.01 -18.69 -5.73
CA ALA A 500 9.57 -18.84 -7.06
C ALA A 500 8.52 -19.14 -8.15
N ARG A 501 7.36 -19.70 -7.76
CA ARG A 501 6.20 -19.95 -8.64
C ARG A 501 5.12 -18.86 -8.54
N CYS A 502 5.32 -17.87 -7.66
CA CYS A 502 4.42 -16.74 -7.47
C CYS A 502 4.78 -15.53 -8.34
N GLU A 503 3.75 -14.91 -8.91
CA GLU A 503 3.84 -13.92 -9.99
C GLU A 503 3.16 -12.62 -9.56
N PHE A 504 3.80 -11.46 -9.73
CA PHE A 504 3.05 -10.19 -9.66
C PHE A 504 2.09 -10.09 -10.84
N LEU A 505 0.96 -9.40 -10.66
CA LEU A 505 0.00 -9.19 -11.75
C LEU A 505 0.55 -8.15 -12.74
N GLU A 506 0.89 -8.60 -13.93
CA GLU A 506 1.44 -7.75 -14.98
C GLU A 506 0.34 -7.08 -15.83
N PRO A 507 0.67 -5.96 -16.50
CA PRO A 507 -0.22 -5.32 -17.47
C PRO A 507 -0.45 -6.25 -18.66
N LEU A 508 -1.70 -6.60 -18.91
CA LEU A 508 -2.11 -7.43 -20.05
C LEU A 508 -2.34 -6.59 -21.31
N SER A 509 -2.24 -7.24 -22.47
CA SER A 509 -2.72 -6.70 -23.75
C SER A 509 -4.25 -6.51 -23.77
N ASP A 510 -4.74 -5.60 -24.62
CA ASP A 510 -6.18 -5.36 -24.78
C ASP A 510 -6.94 -6.59 -25.31
N ALA A 511 -6.26 -7.44 -26.10
CA ALA A 511 -6.79 -8.72 -26.55
C ALA A 511 -6.98 -9.68 -25.37
N ALA A 512 -5.94 -9.89 -24.56
CA ALA A 512 -6.02 -10.69 -23.35
C ALA A 512 -7.13 -10.18 -22.42
N LEU A 513 -7.18 -8.87 -22.14
CA LEU A 513 -8.22 -8.26 -21.30
C LEU A 513 -9.64 -8.53 -21.85
N SER A 514 -9.83 -8.50 -23.16
CA SER A 514 -11.10 -8.84 -23.80
C SER A 514 -11.47 -10.31 -23.61
N ASP A 515 -10.48 -11.20 -23.60
CA ASP A 515 -10.67 -12.63 -23.37
C ASP A 515 -11.00 -12.95 -21.91
N TYR A 516 -10.31 -12.32 -20.94
CA TYR A 516 -10.67 -12.40 -19.52
C TYR A 516 -12.09 -11.87 -19.26
N GLN A 517 -12.49 -10.77 -19.92
CA GLN A 517 -13.85 -10.24 -19.84
C GLN A 517 -14.89 -11.23 -20.40
N TRP A 518 -14.61 -11.83 -21.57
CA TRP A 518 -15.48 -12.83 -22.19
C TRP A 518 -15.62 -14.08 -21.31
N LEU A 519 -14.52 -14.58 -20.74
CA LEU A 519 -14.53 -15.72 -19.82
C LEU A 519 -15.43 -15.46 -18.61
N ILE A 520 -15.25 -14.34 -17.91
CA ILE A 520 -16.08 -13.96 -16.75
C ILE A 520 -17.54 -13.76 -17.15
N ALA A 521 -17.81 -13.09 -18.29
CA ALA A 521 -19.16 -12.90 -18.81
C ALA A 521 -19.87 -14.22 -19.15
N SER A 522 -19.10 -15.27 -19.47
CA SER A 522 -19.62 -16.59 -19.81
C SER A 522 -19.94 -17.49 -18.60
N MET A 523 -19.55 -17.09 -17.38
CA MET A 523 -20.07 -17.74 -16.17
C MET A 523 -21.59 -17.52 -16.09
N GLN A 524 -22.35 -18.58 -16.35
CA GLN A 524 -23.81 -18.54 -16.28
C GLN A 524 -24.28 -18.12 -14.88
N LYS A 525 -25.40 -17.38 -14.84
CA LYS A 525 -25.95 -16.75 -13.64
C LYS A 525 -26.99 -17.64 -12.92
N PRO A 526 -26.67 -18.32 -11.82
CA PRO A 526 -27.63 -18.59 -10.76
C PRO A 526 -27.67 -17.35 -9.84
N GLY A 527 -28.83 -16.71 -9.72
CA GLY A 527 -28.90 -15.33 -9.23
C GLY A 527 -28.55 -15.12 -7.75
N TYR A 528 -27.30 -14.73 -7.47
CA TYR A 528 -26.88 -13.94 -6.30
C TYR A 528 -25.65 -13.10 -6.67
N GLY A 529 -25.59 -11.85 -6.20
CA GLY A 529 -24.39 -11.01 -6.32
C GLY A 529 -24.28 -10.17 -7.61
N LEU A 530 -24.10 -8.87 -7.42
CA LEU A 530 -24.25 -7.78 -8.39
C LEU A 530 -23.15 -7.66 -9.48
N PHE A 531 -22.85 -8.74 -10.21
CA PHE A 531 -22.01 -8.66 -11.41
C PHE A 531 -22.52 -7.57 -12.37
N TYR A 532 -21.59 -6.78 -12.95
CA TYR A 532 -21.82 -5.61 -13.83
C TYR A 532 -22.22 -4.27 -13.18
N ARG A 533 -21.36 -3.68 -12.32
CA ARG A 533 -21.30 -2.20 -12.19
C ARG A 533 -19.90 -1.58 -12.24
N VAL A 534 -18.92 -2.07 -11.48
CA VAL A 534 -17.64 -1.33 -11.29
C VAL A 534 -16.76 -1.31 -12.56
N GLN A 535 -16.35 -2.46 -13.10
CA GLN A 535 -15.54 -2.48 -14.31
C GLN A 535 -16.25 -1.84 -15.51
N HIS A 536 -17.56 -2.08 -15.69
CA HIS A 536 -18.29 -1.50 -16.82
C HIS A 536 -18.40 0.03 -16.75
N TYR A 537 -18.38 0.63 -15.55
CA TYR A 537 -18.36 2.09 -15.41
C TYR A 537 -16.98 2.68 -15.74
N ILE A 538 -15.90 2.06 -15.22
CA ILE A 538 -14.53 2.48 -15.51
C ILE A 538 -14.20 2.31 -17.01
N TRP A 539 -14.67 1.23 -17.64
CA TRP A 539 -14.38 0.89 -19.04
C TRP A 539 -15.31 1.56 -20.06
N SER A 540 -16.59 1.81 -19.72
CA SER A 540 -17.50 2.61 -20.56
C SER A 540 -16.97 4.04 -20.77
N VAL A 541 -16.48 4.67 -19.69
CA VAL A 541 -15.85 5.99 -19.76
C VAL A 541 -14.57 5.95 -20.60
N VAL A 542 -13.74 4.91 -20.47
CA VAL A 542 -12.53 4.73 -21.29
C VAL A 542 -12.86 4.62 -22.79
N ARG A 543 -13.84 3.79 -23.17
CA ARG A 543 -14.15 3.53 -24.59
C ARG A 543 -14.95 4.66 -25.27
N THR A 544 -15.75 5.44 -24.53
CA THR A 544 -16.57 6.53 -25.12
C THR A 544 -15.88 7.89 -25.19
N PHE A 545 -14.85 8.16 -24.38
CA PHE A 545 -14.16 9.46 -24.35
C PHE A 545 -12.85 9.53 -25.14
N TRP A 546 -12.17 8.41 -25.39
CA TRP A 546 -10.87 8.42 -26.10
C TRP A 546 -10.92 9.08 -27.49
N PRO A 547 -11.90 8.80 -28.38
CA PRO A 547 -11.95 9.44 -29.70
C PRO A 547 -12.30 10.94 -29.63
N LYS A 548 -13.02 11.38 -28.58
CA LYS A 548 -13.49 12.77 -28.41
C LYS A 548 -12.45 13.70 -27.78
N LEU A 549 -11.35 13.16 -27.25
CA LEU A 549 -10.25 13.97 -26.70
C LEU A 549 -9.23 14.36 -27.78
N GLN A 550 -8.96 13.46 -28.74
CA GLN A 550 -8.04 13.74 -29.85
C GLN A 550 -8.55 14.88 -30.74
N SER A 551 -9.86 14.95 -31.02
CA SER A 551 -10.48 16.02 -31.82
C SER A 551 -10.60 17.39 -31.13
N LYS A 552 -9.93 17.60 -29.99
CA LYS A 552 -9.88 18.86 -29.23
C LYS A 552 -8.47 19.30 -28.85
N LEU A 553 -7.45 18.55 -29.27
CA LEU A 553 -6.03 18.84 -29.05
C LEU A 553 -5.23 18.85 -30.37
N SER A 554 -5.94 18.88 -31.50
CA SER A 554 -5.46 19.12 -32.87
C SER A 554 -5.91 20.50 -33.33
#